data_AF-A0A353H081-F1
#
_entry.id   AF-A0A353H081-F1
#
_cell.length_a   1.000
_cell.length_b   1.000
_cell.length_c   1.000
_cell.angle_alpha   90.00
_cell.angle_beta   90.00
_cell.angle_gamma   90.00
#
_symmetry.space_group_name_H-M   'P 1'
#
loop_
_entity.id
_entity.type
_entity.pdbx_description
1 polymer ?
#
loop_
_entity_poly.entity_id
_entity_poly.type
_entity_poly.pdbx_seq_one_letter_code
_entity_poly.pdbx_strand_id
1 'polypeptide(L)'
;MLKRLLIYLSRARWAQRLISRWGFARRTALRFVAGEQLSDAIRAVKELNESGVQATLDYLGENNQTEAETREATDRLIEVLDAIHENNLRANLSLKLSQIGLLLSEELCEQNLFRVLDEAARFGIFVRIDMEDSPLTEQTITI
;
A
#
# COMPACT_ATOMS: atom_id res chain seq x y z
N MET A 1 -18.89 16.76 14.70
CA MET A 1 -19.59 15.63 15.35
C MET A 1 -19.48 14.35 14.53
N LEU A 2 -19.98 14.32 13.28
CA LEU A 2 -19.95 13.13 12.41
C LEU A 2 -18.54 12.54 12.15
N LYS A 3 -17.56 13.39 11.80
CA LYS A 3 -16.16 12.94 11.58
C LYS A 3 -15.59 12.15 12.77
N ARG A 4 -15.79 12.64 13.99
CA ARG A 4 -15.28 11.97 15.21
C ARG A 4 -15.97 10.64 15.45
N LEU A 5 -17.28 10.57 15.21
CA LEU A 5 -18.03 9.32 15.32
C LEU A 5 -17.54 8.28 14.30
N LEU A 6 -17.33 8.68 13.04
CA LEU A 6 -16.81 7.81 11.99
C LEU A 6 -15.38 7.30 12.30
N ILE A 7 -14.50 8.19 12.78
CA ILE A 7 -13.14 7.81 13.21
C ILE A 7 -13.19 6.85 14.40
N TYR A 8 -14.10 7.07 15.35
CA TYR A 8 -14.27 6.16 16.48
C TYR A 8 -14.72 4.77 15.99
N LEU A 9 -15.71 4.72 15.10
CA LEU A 9 -16.21 3.46 14.54
C LEU A 9 -15.16 2.72 13.69
N SER A 10 -14.29 3.43 12.98
CA SER A 10 -13.24 2.80 12.17
C SER A 10 -12.18 2.09 13.01
N ARG A 11 -11.97 2.51 14.26
CA ARG A 11 -11.06 1.84 15.22
C ARG A 11 -11.75 0.76 16.06
N ALA A 12 -13.08 0.65 15.99
CA ALA A 12 -13.85 -0.25 16.83
C ALA A 12 -13.93 -1.66 16.21
N ARG A 13 -13.18 -2.62 16.76
CA ARG A 13 -13.13 -4.03 16.28
C ARG A 13 -14.50 -4.72 16.21
N TRP A 14 -15.48 -4.32 17.01
CA TRP A 14 -16.85 -4.84 16.92
C TRP A 14 -17.58 -4.30 15.69
N ALA A 15 -17.39 -3.02 15.37
CA ALA A 15 -18.01 -2.37 14.22
C ALA A 15 -17.38 -2.89 12.93
N GLN A 16 -16.04 -3.03 12.87
CA GLN A 16 -15.34 -3.67 11.76
C GLN A 16 -15.90 -5.06 11.48
N ARG A 17 -16.03 -5.93 12.51
CA ARG A 17 -16.60 -7.28 12.36
C ARG A 17 -18.04 -7.29 11.85
N LEU A 18 -18.86 -6.33 12.27
CA LEU A 18 -20.26 -6.24 11.86
C LEU A 18 -20.37 -5.74 10.41
N ILE A 19 -19.58 -4.72 10.05
CA ILE A 19 -19.51 -4.12 8.72
C ILE A 19 -18.97 -5.10 7.69
N SER A 20 -17.86 -5.80 7.98
CA SER A 20 -17.25 -6.76 7.05
C SER A 20 -18.16 -7.96 6.75
N ARG A 21 -19.08 -8.32 7.66
CA ARG A 21 -20.06 -9.39 7.46
C ARG A 21 -21.31 -8.92 6.69
N TRP A 22 -21.52 -7.61 6.57
CA TRP A 22 -22.64 -7.06 5.83
C TRP A 22 -22.28 -6.96 4.35
N GLY A 23 -22.83 -7.85 3.53
CA GLY A 23 -22.51 -7.94 2.11
C GLY A 23 -22.69 -6.64 1.32
N PHE A 24 -23.59 -5.76 1.75
CA PHE A 24 -23.73 -4.41 1.17
C PHE A 24 -22.51 -3.54 1.47
N ALA A 25 -22.11 -3.44 2.74
CA ALA A 25 -20.97 -2.62 3.14
C ALA A 25 -19.66 -3.13 2.52
N ARG A 26 -19.49 -4.45 2.42
CA ARG A 26 -18.35 -5.06 1.71
C ARG A 26 -18.32 -4.65 0.23
N ARG A 27 -19.45 -4.68 -0.48
CA ARG A 27 -19.52 -4.20 -1.88
C ARG A 27 -19.16 -2.73 -2.01
N THR A 28 -19.59 -1.90 -1.07
CA THR A 28 -19.23 -0.47 -1.06
C THR A 28 -17.74 -0.27 -0.86
N ALA A 29 -17.11 -1.04 0.04
CA ALA A 29 -15.65 -0.98 0.25
C ALA A 29 -14.86 -1.44 -0.99
N LEU A 30 -15.30 -2.52 -1.65
CA LEU A 30 -14.67 -3.06 -2.86
C LEU A 30 -14.73 -2.11 -4.07
N ARG A 31 -15.52 -1.03 -4.00
CA ARG A 31 -15.47 0.05 -4.98
C ARG A 31 -14.18 0.89 -4.87
N PHE A 32 -13.56 0.91 -3.69
CA PHE A 32 -12.40 1.74 -3.37
C PHE A 32 -11.12 0.93 -3.10
N VAL A 33 -11.25 -0.36 -2.82
CA VAL A 33 -10.12 -1.27 -2.55
C VAL A 33 -10.28 -2.50 -3.45
N ALA A 34 -9.20 -2.91 -4.12
CA ALA A 34 -9.25 -4.05 -5.04
C ALA A 34 -9.60 -5.38 -4.35
N GLY A 35 -9.12 -5.55 -3.11
CA GLY A 35 -9.41 -6.69 -2.25
C GLY A 35 -8.42 -6.79 -1.10
N GLU A 36 -8.40 -7.94 -0.43
CA GLU A 36 -7.50 -8.20 0.72
C GLU A 36 -6.30 -9.06 0.34
N GLN A 37 -6.34 -9.67 -0.85
CA GLN A 37 -5.27 -10.54 -1.36
C GLN A 37 -4.63 -9.93 -2.59
N LEU A 38 -3.35 -10.24 -2.81
CA LEU A 38 -2.62 -9.83 -4.01
C LEU A 38 -3.32 -10.30 -5.30
N SER A 39 -3.94 -11.48 -5.29
CA SER A 39 -4.74 -12.00 -6.40
C SER A 39 -5.94 -11.13 -6.77
N ASP A 40 -6.57 -10.48 -5.78
CA ASP A 40 -7.66 -9.53 -6.03
C ASP A 40 -7.14 -8.26 -6.71
N ALA A 41 -5.99 -7.76 -6.28
CA ALA A 41 -5.31 -6.62 -6.91
C ALA A 41 -4.92 -6.92 -8.36
N ILE A 42 -4.33 -8.09 -8.63
CA ILE A 42 -3.99 -8.54 -9.98
C ILE A 42 -5.24 -8.56 -10.87
N ARG A 43 -6.34 -9.15 -10.40
CA ARG A 43 -7.62 -9.19 -11.15
C ARG A 43 -8.11 -7.79 -11.49
N ALA A 44 -8.18 -6.90 -10.50
CA ALA A 44 -8.64 -5.53 -10.70
C ALA A 44 -7.76 -4.75 -11.70
N VAL A 45 -6.44 -4.92 -11.63
CA VAL A 45 -5.51 -4.27 -12.58
C VAL A 45 -5.68 -4.84 -13.98
N LYS A 46 -5.88 -6.15 -14.15
CA LYS A 46 -6.17 -6.76 -15.46
C LYS A 46 -7.43 -6.17 -16.09
N GLU A 47 -8.52 -6.06 -15.33
CA GLU A 47 -9.78 -5.44 -15.79
C GLU A 47 -9.57 -3.98 -16.21
N LEU A 48 -8.82 -3.19 -15.42
CA LEU A 48 -8.47 -1.82 -15.78
C LEU A 48 -7.62 -1.76 -17.05
N ASN A 49 -6.62 -2.63 -17.16
CA ASN A 49 -5.76 -2.72 -18.33
C ASN A 49 -6.55 -3.15 -19.57
N GLU A 50 -7.50 -4.08 -19.50
CA GLU A 50 -8.36 -4.43 -20.63
C GLU A 50 -9.17 -3.23 -21.12
N SER A 51 -9.57 -2.33 -20.21
CA SER A 51 -10.26 -1.08 -20.54
C SER A 51 -9.35 0.07 -21.00
N GLY A 52 -8.03 -0.15 -21.15
CA GLY A 52 -7.09 0.88 -21.59
C GLY A 52 -6.53 1.77 -20.46
N VAL A 53 -6.87 1.48 -19.19
CA VAL A 53 -6.46 2.28 -18.02
C VAL A 53 -5.20 1.68 -17.38
N GLN A 54 -4.22 2.52 -17.08
CA GLN A 54 -3.06 2.14 -16.26
C GLN A 54 -3.40 2.24 -14.78
N ALA A 55 -2.77 1.41 -13.96
CA ALA A 55 -3.03 1.37 -12.52
C ALA A 55 -1.80 1.75 -11.68
N THR A 56 -2.04 2.06 -10.42
CA THR A 56 -1.02 2.15 -9.39
C THR A 56 -1.47 1.26 -8.24
N LEU A 57 -0.60 0.34 -7.80
CA LEU A 57 -0.86 -0.52 -6.66
C LEU A 57 -0.31 0.15 -5.41
N ASP A 58 -1.15 0.21 -4.36
CA ASP A 58 -0.82 0.73 -3.04
C ASP A 58 -1.10 -0.37 -2.02
N TYR A 59 -0.05 -0.88 -1.37
CA TYR A 59 -0.19 -1.87 -0.31
C TYR A 59 -0.58 -1.15 0.98
N LEU A 60 -1.82 -1.39 1.42
CA LEU A 60 -2.36 -0.74 2.60
C LEU A 60 -1.85 -1.41 3.88
N GLY A 61 -0.76 -0.89 4.43
CA GLY A 61 -0.25 -1.20 5.78
C GLY A 61 -0.50 -0.07 6.77
N GLU A 62 -0.65 -0.40 8.06
CA GLU A 62 -0.61 0.57 9.16
C GLU A 62 0.83 1.02 9.46
N ASN A 63 1.01 2.05 10.30
CA ASN A 63 2.33 2.47 10.75
C ASN A 63 3.00 1.33 11.52
N ASN A 64 4.00 0.70 10.91
CA ASN A 64 4.79 -0.37 11.52
C ASN A 64 5.55 0.16 12.73
N GLN A 65 5.48 -0.56 13.86
CA GLN A 65 6.05 -0.13 15.14
C GLN A 65 7.35 -0.85 15.48
N THR A 66 7.69 -1.88 14.70
CA THR A 66 8.90 -2.68 14.89
C THR A 66 9.65 -2.85 13.58
N GLU A 67 10.97 -3.03 13.66
CA GLU A 67 11.78 -3.29 12.46
C GLU A 67 11.33 -4.55 11.71
N ALA A 68 10.82 -5.55 12.42
CA ALA A 68 10.33 -6.79 11.82
C ALA A 68 9.08 -6.55 10.96
N GLU A 69 8.09 -5.82 11.49
CA GLU A 69 6.88 -5.43 10.74
C GLU A 69 7.25 -4.56 9.52
N THR A 70 8.21 -3.66 9.69
CA THR A 70 8.71 -2.83 8.60
C THR A 70 9.33 -3.67 7.48
N ARG A 71 10.19 -4.63 7.82
CA ARG A 71 10.80 -5.54 6.83
C ARG A 71 9.76 -6.41 6.14
N GLU A 72 8.76 -6.90 6.87
CA GLU A 72 7.64 -7.64 6.29
C GLU A 72 6.87 -6.77 5.27
N ALA A 73 6.58 -5.51 5.61
CA ALA A 73 5.92 -4.59 4.67
C ALA A 73 6.78 -4.32 3.43
N THR A 74 8.10 -4.20 3.58
CA THR A 74 9.04 -4.12 2.45
C THR A 74 8.95 -5.36 1.55
N ASP A 75 8.92 -6.55 2.14
CA ASP A 75 8.81 -7.80 1.40
C ASP A 75 7.47 -7.88 0.64
N ARG A 76 6.37 -7.37 1.22
CA ARG A 76 5.07 -7.25 0.52
C ARG A 76 5.13 -6.32 -0.68
N LEU A 77 5.85 -5.20 -0.59
CA LEU A 77 6.02 -4.29 -1.72
C LEU A 77 6.81 -4.96 -2.86
N ILE A 78 7.80 -5.77 -2.51
CA ILE A 78 8.55 -6.60 -3.47
C ILE A 78 7.64 -7.65 -4.11
N GLU A 79 6.82 -8.38 -3.34
CA GLU A 79 5.83 -9.32 -3.87
C GLU A 79 4.86 -8.65 -4.88
N VAL A 80 4.50 -7.38 -4.63
CA VAL A 80 3.67 -6.60 -5.56
C VAL A 80 4.40 -6.30 -6.87
N LEU A 81 5.70 -5.95 -6.82
CA LEU A 81 6.52 -5.71 -8.01
C LEU A 81 6.66 -6.99 -8.85
N ASP A 82 6.96 -8.12 -8.20
CA ASP A 82 7.00 -9.44 -8.82
C ASP A 82 5.67 -9.73 -9.53
N ALA A 83 4.54 -9.54 -8.84
CA ALA A 83 3.23 -9.77 -9.41
C ALA A 83 2.92 -8.87 -10.62
N ILE A 84 3.34 -7.60 -10.60
CA ILE A 84 3.21 -6.69 -11.75
C ILE A 84 3.99 -7.27 -12.95
N HIS A 85 5.24 -7.68 -12.73
CA HIS A 85 6.09 -8.22 -13.77
C HIS A 85 5.57 -9.56 -14.33
N GLU A 86 5.35 -10.55 -13.46
CA GLU A 86 4.93 -11.91 -13.83
C GLU A 86 3.60 -11.92 -14.59
N ASN A 87 2.69 -11.00 -14.26
CA ASN A 87 1.38 -10.90 -14.91
C ASN A 87 1.35 -9.90 -16.07
N ASN A 88 2.47 -9.29 -16.43
CA ASN A 88 2.58 -8.26 -17.47
C ASN A 88 1.57 -7.11 -17.28
N LEU A 89 1.42 -6.64 -16.05
CA LEU A 89 0.46 -5.60 -15.72
C LEU A 89 0.99 -4.22 -16.13
N ARG A 90 0.12 -3.39 -16.71
CA ARG A 90 0.37 -1.95 -16.91
C ARG A 90 0.08 -1.21 -15.62
N ALA A 91 0.98 -1.36 -14.66
CA ALA A 91 0.89 -0.76 -13.34
C ALA A 91 2.24 -0.28 -12.81
N ASN A 92 2.19 0.61 -11.83
CA ASN A 92 3.32 1.06 -11.02
C ASN A 92 3.03 0.86 -9.53
N LEU A 93 4.02 1.10 -8.66
CA LEU A 93 3.89 0.97 -7.21
C LEU A 93 3.83 2.35 -6.54
N SER A 94 2.92 2.54 -5.59
CA SER A 94 2.96 3.62 -4.58
C SER A 94 3.42 3.04 -3.26
N LEU A 95 4.26 3.76 -2.52
CA LEU A 95 4.64 3.41 -1.15
C LEU A 95 4.72 4.66 -0.27
N LYS A 96 4.62 4.45 1.04
CA LYS A 96 4.83 5.48 2.07
C LYS A 96 6.07 5.13 2.88
N LEU A 97 6.92 6.11 3.17
CA LEU A 97 8.18 5.88 3.88
C LEU A 97 7.93 5.48 5.34
N SER A 98 6.85 5.98 5.96
CA SER A 98 6.45 5.58 7.30
C SER A 98 6.19 4.06 7.42
N GLN A 99 5.71 3.43 6.35
CA GLN A 99 5.49 1.98 6.31
C GLN A 99 6.81 1.20 6.26
N ILE A 100 7.86 1.76 5.64
CA ILE A 100 9.16 1.08 5.45
C ILE A 100 10.26 1.58 6.40
N GLY A 101 9.91 2.34 7.43
CA GLY A 101 10.75 2.51 8.62
C GLY A 101 11.08 3.95 8.97
N LEU A 102 10.58 4.95 8.24
CA LEU A 102 10.95 6.36 8.44
C LEU A 102 10.73 6.86 9.88
N LEU A 103 9.70 6.35 10.56
CA LEU A 103 9.37 6.72 11.93
C LEU A 103 10.19 5.98 12.99
N LEU A 104 10.96 4.95 12.59
CA LEU A 104 11.78 4.13 13.48
C LEU A 104 13.26 4.46 13.34
N SER A 105 13.76 4.48 12.12
CA SER A 105 15.15 4.75 11.78
C SER A 105 15.26 5.13 10.30
N GLU A 106 15.93 6.25 10.03
CA GLU A 106 16.22 6.71 8.67
C GLU A 106 17.07 5.69 7.91
N GLU A 107 18.10 5.13 8.56
CA GLU A 107 18.95 4.09 7.96
C GLU A 107 18.15 2.82 7.60
N LEU A 108 17.21 2.41 8.45
CA LEU A 108 16.33 1.27 8.14
C LEU A 108 15.42 1.59 6.94
N CYS A 109 14.88 2.80 6.91
CA CYS A 109 14.04 3.29 5.82
C CYS A 109 14.78 3.28 4.49
N GLU A 110 16.01 3.82 4.46
CA GLU A 110 16.88 3.81 3.28
C GLU A 110 17.17 2.39 2.82
N GLN A 111 17.62 1.51 3.72
CA GLN A 111 17.91 0.11 3.38
C GLN A 111 16.71 -0.59 2.75
N ASN A 112 15.53 -0.40 3.32
CA ASN A 112 14.29 -0.99 2.79
C ASN A 112 13.87 -0.34 1.47
N LEU A 113 14.00 0.97 1.34
CA LEU A 113 13.70 1.69 0.12
C LEU A 113 14.58 1.21 -1.04
N PHE A 114 15.90 1.09 -0.82
CA PHE A 114 16.82 0.57 -1.85
C PHE A 114 16.46 -0.84 -2.28
N ARG A 115 16.06 -1.73 -1.36
CA ARG A 115 15.58 -3.08 -1.71
C ARG A 115 14.38 -3.05 -2.67
N VAL A 116 13.40 -2.16 -2.42
CA VAL A 116 12.23 -2.01 -3.29
C VAL A 116 12.63 -1.39 -4.64
N LEU A 117 13.47 -0.36 -4.63
CA LEU A 117 13.90 0.34 -5.85
C LEU A 117 14.78 -0.54 -6.74
N ASP A 118 15.65 -1.36 -6.17
CA ASP A 118 16.48 -2.33 -6.90
C ASP A 118 15.59 -3.34 -7.65
N GLU A 119 14.56 -3.87 -6.98
CA GLU A 119 13.64 -4.81 -7.63
C GLU A 119 12.80 -4.11 -8.71
N ALA A 120 12.28 -2.92 -8.42
CA ALA A 120 11.52 -2.15 -9.40
C ALA A 120 12.36 -1.80 -10.64
N ALA A 121 13.64 -1.46 -10.45
CA ALA A 121 14.58 -1.17 -11.52
C ALA A 121 14.85 -2.40 -12.42
N ARG A 122 14.94 -3.60 -11.83
CA ARG A 122 15.08 -4.86 -12.60
C ARG A 122 13.94 -5.08 -13.58
N PHE A 123 12.73 -4.64 -13.22
CA PHE A 123 11.53 -4.77 -14.06
C PHE A 123 11.16 -3.52 -14.85
N GLY A 124 11.86 -2.40 -14.65
CA GLY A 124 11.52 -1.12 -15.26
C GLY A 124 10.19 -0.54 -14.75
N ILE A 125 9.80 -0.85 -13.51
CA ILE A 125 8.56 -0.40 -12.89
C ILE A 125 8.82 0.91 -12.14
N PHE A 126 7.95 1.90 -12.35
CA PHE A 126 8.01 3.16 -11.60
C PHE A 126 7.57 2.95 -10.15
N VAL A 127 8.28 3.59 -9.21
CA VAL A 127 7.90 3.65 -7.79
C VAL A 127 7.60 5.11 -7.44
N ARG A 128 6.41 5.36 -6.90
CA ARG A 128 6.03 6.65 -6.34
C ARG A 128 6.18 6.61 -4.83
N ILE A 129 6.98 7.54 -4.32
CA ILE A 129 7.04 7.84 -2.89
C ILE A 129 5.92 8.84 -2.59
N ASP A 130 4.92 8.41 -1.84
CA ASP A 130 3.80 9.26 -1.44
C ASP A 130 4.26 10.26 -0.39
N MET A 131 3.89 11.54 -0.58
CA MET A 131 4.10 12.56 0.44
C MET A 131 3.07 12.38 1.56
N GLU A 132 3.56 12.31 2.80
CA GLU A 132 2.75 12.08 4.00
C GLU A 132 2.48 13.39 4.77
N ASP A 133 2.18 13.31 6.06
CA ASP A 133 1.92 14.48 6.90
C ASP A 133 3.13 15.43 6.96
N SER A 134 2.86 16.73 7.19
CA SER A 134 3.88 17.79 7.12
C SER A 134 5.16 17.58 7.95
N PRO A 135 5.15 16.89 9.11
CA PRO A 135 6.40 16.59 9.84
C PRO A 135 7.37 15.69 9.08
N LEU A 136 6.88 14.89 8.12
CA LEU A 136 7.67 13.91 7.36
C LEU A 136 8.15 14.45 6.02
N THR A 137 7.70 15.65 5.61
CA THR A 137 7.99 16.20 4.28
C THR A 137 9.47 16.37 4.01
N GLU A 138 10.20 16.98 4.95
CA GLU A 138 11.64 17.24 4.76
C GLU A 138 12.43 15.93 4.63
N GLN A 139 12.13 14.96 5.51
CA GLN A 139 12.79 13.66 5.48
C GLN A 139 12.46 12.90 4.17
N THR A 140 11.21 13.00 3.70
CA THR A 140 10.79 12.37 2.43
C THR A 140 11.51 12.96 1.21
N ILE A 141 11.86 14.25 1.24
CA ILE A 141 12.59 14.90 0.14
C ILE A 141 14.10 14.61 0.22
N THR A 142 14.63 14.40 1.42
CA THR A 142 16.08 14.29 1.66
C THR A 142 16.62 12.88 1.52
N ILE A 143 15.77 11.87 1.74
CA ILE A 143 16.12 10.44 1.67
C ILE A 143 16.55 9.97 0.27
#